data_AF-A0A3N5PJW0-F1
#
_entry.id   AF-A0A3N5PJW0-F1
#
_cell.length_a   1.000
_cell.length_b   1.000
_cell.length_c   1.000
_cell.angle_alpha   90.00
_cell.angle_beta   90.00
_cell.angle_gamma   90.00
#
_symmetry.space_group_name_H-M   'P 1'
#
loop_
_entity.id
_entity.type
_entity.pdbx_description
1 polymer ?
#
loop_
_entity_poly.entity_id
_entity_poly.type
_entity_poly.pdbx_seq_one_letter_code
_entity_poly.pdbx_strand_id
1 'polypeptide(L)'
;MSNIYEQHAAAFRDVSAFVVTYNGDRVATVALKFPRDGAGRLYAYVHWHGVEKVRGFAAGGGYDKRTAACAAAARKLPPQLPAGYDAAGDVYGRFVDALGRDGGRSWEDVLWDAGFKVLQAV
;
A
#
# COMPACT_ATOMS: atom_id res chain seq x y z
N MET A 1 13.36 -10.59 -30.43
CA MET A 1 12.25 -10.79 -29.48
C MET A 1 12.86 -10.77 -28.10
N SER A 2 12.35 -9.94 -27.19
CA SER A 2 12.83 -9.97 -25.80
C SER A 2 12.28 -11.22 -25.13
N ASN A 3 13.10 -11.89 -24.33
CA ASN A 3 12.64 -13.07 -23.58
C ASN A 3 11.62 -12.66 -22.49
N ILE A 4 10.94 -13.64 -21.89
CA ILE A 4 9.90 -13.36 -20.89
C ILE A 4 10.44 -12.66 -19.63
N TYR A 5 11.69 -12.91 -19.24
CA TYR A 5 12.32 -12.27 -18.09
C TYR A 5 12.60 -10.78 -18.34
N GLU A 6 13.01 -10.42 -19.55
CA GLU A 6 13.19 -9.03 -19.96
C GLU A 6 11.85 -8.29 -20.03
N GLN A 7 10.79 -8.94 -20.53
CA GLN A 7 9.44 -8.37 -20.54
C GLN A 7 8.94 -8.12 -19.11
N HIS A 8 9.14 -9.08 -18.21
CA HIS A 8 8.78 -8.96 -16.80
C HIS A 8 9.56 -7.83 -16.12
N ALA A 9 10.89 -7.81 -16.26
CA ALA A 9 11.74 -6.77 -15.69
C ALA A 9 11.34 -5.37 -16.20
N ALA A 10 10.98 -5.24 -17.47
CA ALA A 10 10.50 -3.97 -18.04
C ALA A 10 9.14 -3.55 -17.49
N ALA A 11 8.20 -4.49 -17.32
CA ALA A 11 6.84 -4.20 -16.84
C ALA A 11 6.80 -3.78 -15.37
N PHE A 12 7.68 -4.35 -14.54
CA PHE A 12 7.69 -4.13 -13.08
C PHE A 12 8.87 -3.30 -12.59
N ARG A 13 9.73 -2.78 -13.48
CA ARG A 13 10.95 -2.02 -13.13
C ARG A 13 10.75 -0.94 -12.08
N ASP A 14 9.65 -0.19 -12.25
CA ASP A 14 9.34 0.98 -11.44
C ASP A 14 8.20 0.67 -10.45
N VAL A 15 7.99 -0.60 -10.11
CA VAL A 15 6.88 -1.06 -9.26
C VAL A 15 7.41 -1.96 -8.15
N SER A 16 6.95 -1.74 -6.92
CA SER A 16 7.02 -2.72 -5.84
C SER A 16 5.61 -3.07 -5.41
N ALA A 17 5.36 -4.35 -5.14
CA ALA A 17 4.06 -4.82 -4.69
C ALA A 17 4.20 -5.61 -3.39
N PHE A 18 3.22 -5.45 -2.51
CA PHE A 18 3.21 -6.01 -1.17
C PHE A 18 1.87 -6.65 -0.88
N VAL A 19 1.93 -7.76 -0.15
CA VAL A 19 0.79 -8.46 0.42
C VAL A 19 0.77 -8.16 1.91
N VAL A 20 -0.39 -7.73 2.41
CA VAL A 20 -0.60 -7.50 3.84
C VAL A 20 -1.44 -8.63 4.41
N THR A 21 -0.96 -9.26 5.47
CA THR A 21 -1.64 -10.36 6.14
C THR A 21 -1.94 -10.04 7.60
N TYR A 22 -3.03 -10.59 8.13
CA TYR A 22 -3.40 -10.55 9.54
C TYR A 22 -3.85 -11.96 9.96
N ASN A 23 -3.29 -12.49 11.05
CA ASN A 23 -3.57 -13.86 11.51
C ASN A 23 -3.39 -14.97 10.46
N GLY A 24 -2.50 -14.76 9.47
CA GLY A 24 -2.26 -15.71 8.38
C GLY A 24 -3.12 -15.48 7.14
N ASP A 25 -4.20 -14.70 7.26
CA ASP A 25 -5.06 -14.36 6.12
C ASP A 25 -4.56 -13.13 5.38
N ARG A 26 -4.60 -13.17 4.06
CA ARG A 26 -4.34 -11.99 3.24
C ARG A 26 -5.53 -11.04 3.34
N VAL A 27 -5.29 -9.82 3.83
CA VAL A 27 -6.34 -8.80 4.03
C VAL A 27 -6.23 -7.62 3.08
N ALA A 28 -5.02 -7.27 2.63
CA ALA A 28 -4.83 -6.17 1.69
C ALA A 28 -3.64 -6.39 0.75
N THR A 29 -3.54 -5.51 -0.24
CA THR A 29 -2.38 -5.35 -1.11
C THR A 29 -2.03 -3.88 -1.26
N VAL A 30 -0.73 -3.59 -1.29
CA VAL A 30 -0.20 -2.25 -1.55
C VAL A 30 0.74 -2.35 -2.74
N ALA A 31 0.58 -1.50 -3.74
CA ALA A 31 1.52 -1.38 -4.85
C ALA A 31 2.04 0.05 -4.94
N LEU A 32 3.35 0.19 -5.01
CA LEU A 32 4.05 1.45 -5.17
C LEU A 32 4.55 1.56 -6.60
N LYS A 33 4.22 2.65 -7.30
CA LYS A 33 4.78 2.98 -8.60
C LYS A 33 5.71 4.19 -8.46
N PHE A 34 6.99 3.96 -8.68
CA PHE A 34 8.04 4.95 -8.55
C PHE A 34 8.12 5.83 -9.81
N PRO A 35 8.44 7.13 -9.65
CA PRO A 35 8.74 7.99 -10.79
C PRO A 35 10.12 7.63 -11.35
N ARG A 36 10.29 7.68 -12.67
CA ARG A 36 11.56 7.34 -13.35
C ARG A 36 12.70 8.29 -13.00
N ASP A 37 12.38 9.53 -12.69
CA ASP A 37 13.34 10.60 -12.40
C ASP A 37 13.66 10.74 -10.90
N GLY A 38 13.06 9.90 -10.04
CA GLY A 38 13.21 9.97 -8.58
C GLY A 38 12.56 11.20 -7.91
N ALA A 39 12.29 12.29 -8.63
CA ALA A 39 11.72 13.55 -8.12
C ALA A 39 10.21 13.67 -8.35
N GLY A 40 9.67 12.93 -9.32
CA GLY A 40 8.26 12.92 -9.69
C GLY A 40 7.34 12.30 -8.65
N ARG A 41 6.09 12.06 -9.07
CA ARG A 41 5.06 11.47 -8.22
C ARG A 41 5.32 9.99 -7.99
N LEU A 42 5.46 9.62 -6.72
CA LEU A 42 5.32 8.23 -6.29
C LEU A 42 3.83 7.98 -6.04
N TYR A 43 3.28 6.94 -6.66
CA TYR A 43 1.89 6.53 -6.46
C TYR A 43 1.82 5.32 -5.55
N ALA A 44 0.87 5.32 -4.63
CA ALA A 44 0.50 4.15 -3.84
C ALA A 44 -0.92 3.72 -4.23
N TYR A 45 -1.08 2.44 -4.54
CA TYR A 45 -2.36 1.81 -4.80
C TYR A 45 -2.65 0.86 -3.65
N VAL A 46 -3.70 1.14 -2.90
CA VAL A 46 -4.07 0.37 -1.70
C VAL A 46 -5.40 -0.31 -1.98
N HIS A 47 -5.45 -1.61 -1.73
CA HIS A 47 -6.65 -2.41 -1.89
C HIS A 47 -6.81 -3.32 -0.67
N TRP A 48 -7.78 -3.00 0.16
CA TRP A 48 -8.30 -3.94 1.15
C TRP A 48 -9.30 -4.86 0.47
N HIS A 49 -9.33 -6.14 0.82
CA HIS A 49 -10.24 -7.08 0.17
C HIS A 49 -11.71 -6.75 0.47
N GLY A 50 -12.52 -6.72 -0.59
CA GLY A 50 -13.94 -6.37 -0.48
C GLY A 50 -14.24 -4.87 -0.61
N VAL A 51 -13.23 -4.01 -0.80
CA VAL A 51 -13.43 -2.59 -1.12
C VAL A 51 -12.80 -2.22 -2.46
N GLU A 52 -13.26 -1.11 -3.05
CA GLU A 52 -12.62 -0.58 -4.25
C GLU A 52 -11.17 -0.16 -3.95
N LYS A 53 -10.28 -0.45 -4.90
CA LYS A 53 -8.87 -0.03 -4.82
C LYS A 53 -8.76 1.49 -4.91
N VAL A 54 -8.02 2.08 -3.99
CA VAL A 54 -7.78 3.53 -3.93
C VAL A 54 -6.34 3.88 -4.28
N ARG A 55 -6.12 5.15 -4.65
CA ARG A 55 -4.80 5.66 -5.05
C ARG A 55 -4.43 6.94 -4.32
N GLY A 56 -3.26 6.93 -3.68
CA GLY A 56 -2.56 8.09 -3.13
C GLY A 56 -1.32 8.45 -3.94
N PHE A 57 -0.74 9.62 -3.69
CA PHE A 57 0.55 9.98 -4.25
C PHE A 57 1.33 10.93 -3.32
N ALA A 58 2.64 10.95 -3.49
CA ALA A 58 3.56 11.91 -2.88
C ALA A 58 4.51 12.47 -3.95
N ALA A 59 4.89 13.75 -3.84
CA ALA A 59 5.72 14.45 -4.82
C ALA A 59 6.82 15.29 -4.15
N GLY A 60 7.83 15.72 -4.89
CA GLY A 60 8.97 16.45 -4.34
C GLY A 60 10.05 15.50 -3.79
N GLY A 61 10.86 15.97 -2.83
CA GLY A 61 11.95 15.19 -2.23
C GLY A 61 12.27 15.60 -0.79
N GLY A 62 13.19 14.88 -0.16
CA GLY A 62 13.66 15.16 1.21
C GLY A 62 12.88 14.48 2.33
N TYR A 63 11.98 13.53 2.01
CA TYR A 63 11.18 12.78 2.98
C TYR A 63 10.77 11.41 2.43
N ASP A 64 10.20 10.57 3.30
CA ASP A 64 9.70 9.25 2.90
C ASP A 64 8.40 9.36 2.08
N LYS A 65 8.57 9.38 0.75
CA LYS A 65 7.47 9.40 -0.22
C LYS A 65 6.61 8.13 -0.22
N ARG A 66 7.15 6.98 0.20
CA ARG A 66 6.37 5.73 0.23
C ARG A 66 5.29 5.86 1.30
N THR A 67 5.70 6.23 2.50
CA THR A 67 4.79 6.41 3.64
C THR A 67 3.78 7.52 3.37
N ALA A 68 4.22 8.67 2.86
CA ALA A 68 3.29 9.75 2.52
C ALA A 68 2.26 9.36 1.46
N ALA A 69 2.67 8.61 0.41
CA ALA A 69 1.74 8.15 -0.62
C ALA A 69 0.75 7.11 -0.06
N CYS A 70 1.21 6.20 0.80
CA CYS A 70 0.37 5.24 1.50
C CYS A 70 -0.66 5.92 2.40
N ALA A 71 -0.24 6.90 3.21
CA ALA A 71 -1.15 7.69 4.05
C ALA A 71 -2.16 8.47 3.21
N ALA A 72 -1.73 9.06 2.09
CA ALA A 72 -2.62 9.73 1.15
C ALA A 72 -3.62 8.76 0.48
N ALA A 73 -3.27 7.49 0.32
CA ALA A 73 -4.18 6.45 -0.17
C ALA A 73 -5.15 6.00 0.93
N ALA A 74 -4.67 5.78 2.15
CA ALA A 74 -5.47 5.35 3.29
C ALA A 74 -6.63 6.31 3.59
N ARG A 75 -6.38 7.63 3.50
CA ARG A 75 -7.41 8.68 3.67
C ARG A 75 -8.56 8.64 2.66
N LYS A 76 -8.43 7.83 1.60
CA LYS A 76 -9.45 7.66 0.56
C LYS A 76 -10.20 6.34 0.68
N LEU A 77 -9.76 5.44 1.55
CA LEU A 77 -10.49 4.23 1.86
C LEU A 77 -11.83 4.60 2.52
N PRO A 78 -12.90 3.82 2.30
CA PRO A 78 -14.21 4.12 2.88
C PRO A 78 -14.13 4.09 4.41
N PRO A 79 -14.87 4.95 5.13
CA PRO A 79 -14.80 5.02 6.59
C PRO A 79 -15.31 3.74 7.27
N GLN A 80 -16.16 2.97 6.61
CA GLN A 80 -16.61 1.65 7.03
C GLN A 80 -16.56 0.67 5.86
N LEU A 81 -16.45 -0.62 6.17
CA LEU A 81 -16.60 -1.67 5.16
C LEU A 81 -18.06 -1.73 4.65
N PRO A 82 -18.28 -2.18 3.41
CA PRO A 82 -19.61 -2.48 2.90
C PRO A 82 -20.33 -3.51 3.78
N ALA A 83 -21.66 -3.45 3.80
CA ALA A 83 -22.48 -4.44 4.51
C ALA A 83 -22.12 -5.87 4.08
N GLY A 84 -22.02 -6.78 5.07
CA GLY A 84 -21.59 -8.16 4.84
C GLY A 84 -20.10 -8.44 5.05
N TYR A 85 -19.31 -7.41 5.39
CA TYR A 85 -17.90 -7.54 5.79
C TYR A 85 -17.66 -7.18 7.27
N ASP A 86 -18.71 -7.15 8.08
CA ASP A 86 -18.70 -6.60 9.46
C ASP A 86 -17.69 -7.30 10.37
N ALA A 87 -17.46 -8.60 10.17
CA ALA A 87 -16.49 -9.38 10.94
C ALA A 87 -15.03 -8.88 10.80
N ALA A 88 -14.73 -8.16 9.72
CA ALA A 88 -13.40 -7.58 9.47
C ALA A 88 -13.31 -6.10 9.86
N GLY A 89 -14.38 -5.49 10.40
CA GLY A 89 -14.48 -4.05 10.66
C GLY A 89 -13.39 -3.52 11.58
N ASP A 90 -13.12 -4.22 12.68
CA ASP A 90 -12.08 -3.81 13.64
C ASP A 90 -10.67 -3.86 13.03
N VAL A 91 -10.37 -4.92 12.29
CA VAL A 91 -9.07 -5.11 11.64
C VAL A 91 -8.89 -4.06 10.54
N TYR A 92 -9.95 -3.79 9.77
CA TYR A 92 -9.95 -2.75 8.76
C TYR A 92 -9.71 -1.36 9.36
N GLY A 93 -10.40 -1.00 10.45
CA GLY A 93 -10.18 0.27 11.15
C GLY A 93 -8.72 0.42 11.59
N ARG A 94 -8.15 -0.62 12.22
CA ARG A 94 -6.72 -0.64 12.61
C ARG A 94 -5.79 -0.45 11.41
N PHE A 95 -6.09 -1.08 10.28
CA PHE A 95 -5.30 -0.94 9.06
C PHE A 95 -5.33 0.49 8.53
N VAL A 96 -6.52 1.09 8.41
CA VAL A 96 -6.69 2.48 7.94
C VAL A 96 -5.98 3.45 8.87
N ASP A 97 -6.17 3.30 10.18
CA ASP A 97 -5.56 4.15 11.20
C ASP A 97 -4.03 4.06 11.21
N ALA A 98 -3.48 2.86 11.06
CA ALA A 98 -2.04 2.65 11.00
C ALA A 98 -1.43 3.19 9.70
N LEU A 99 -2.02 2.83 8.55
CA LEU A 99 -1.52 3.24 7.24
C LEU A 99 -1.65 4.75 7.00
N GLY A 100 -2.60 5.41 7.66
CA GLY A 100 -2.82 6.85 7.60
C GLY A 100 -1.75 7.70 8.32
N ARG A 101 -0.85 7.09 9.10
CA ARG A 101 0.22 7.79 9.85
C ARG A 101 1.40 8.10 8.94
N ASP A 102 1.85 9.35 8.94
CA ASP A 102 3.02 9.84 8.21
C ASP A 102 4.10 10.48 9.13
N GLY A 103 4.09 10.13 10.41
CA GLY A 103 4.93 10.70 11.47
C GLY A 103 6.39 10.21 11.55
N GLY A 104 7.03 9.91 10.41
CA GLY A 104 8.48 9.62 10.34
C GLY A 104 8.90 8.15 10.50
N ARG A 105 8.01 7.24 10.88
CA ARG A 105 8.22 5.79 10.73
C ARG A 105 7.76 5.32 9.36
N SER A 106 8.34 4.22 8.87
CA SER A 106 7.89 3.65 7.60
C SER A 106 6.47 3.09 7.72
N TRP A 107 5.73 3.11 6.61
CA TRP A 107 4.38 2.55 6.54
C TRP A 107 4.33 1.05 6.87
N GLU A 108 5.42 0.32 6.64
CA GLU A 108 5.56 -1.11 6.96
C GLU A 108 5.67 -1.30 8.47
N ASP A 109 6.49 -0.48 9.13
CA ASP A 109 6.70 -0.51 10.58
C ASP A 109 5.41 -0.19 11.35
N VAL A 110 4.64 0.81 10.90
CA VAL A 110 3.38 1.16 11.57
C VAL A 110 2.30 0.08 11.36
N LEU A 111 2.32 -0.64 10.24
CA LEU A 111 1.46 -1.80 10.03
C LEU A 111 1.91 -2.99 10.89
N TRP A 112 3.21 -3.21 11.02
CA TRP A 112 3.75 -4.25 11.88
C TRP A 112 3.32 -4.07 13.34
N ASP A 113 3.47 -2.85 13.86
CA ASP A 113 3.03 -2.49 15.22
C ASP A 113 1.52 -2.67 15.42
N ALA A 114 0.72 -2.52 14.35
CA ALA A 114 -0.72 -2.75 14.37
C ALA A 114 -1.11 -4.25 14.24
N GLY A 115 -0.12 -5.15 14.20
CA GLY A 115 -0.31 -6.60 14.16
C GLY A 115 -0.40 -7.19 12.75
N PHE A 116 -0.11 -6.41 11.71
CA PHE A 116 -0.06 -6.90 10.34
C PHE A 116 1.34 -7.42 10.00
N LYS A 117 1.42 -8.31 9.01
CA LYS A 117 2.69 -8.61 8.33
C LYS A 117 2.64 -8.08 6.91
N VAL A 118 3.74 -7.47 6.48
CA VAL A 118 3.91 -6.98 5.11
C VAL A 118 4.94 -7.88 4.42
N LEU A 119 4.54 -8.47 3.30
CA LEU A 119 5.35 -9.39 2.51
C LEU A 119 5.57 -8.79 1.12
N GLN A 120 6.82 -8.67 0.68
CA GLN A 120 7.12 -8.23 -0.66
C GLN A 120 6.78 -9.33 -1.68
N ALA A 121 6.08 -8.95 -2.75
CA ALA A 121 5.62 -9.84 -3.81
C ALA A 121 6.30 -9.58 -5.17
N VAL A 122 6.79 -8.35 -5.38
CA VAL A 122 7.52 -7.91 -6.59
C VAL A 122 8.68 -7.01 -6.20
#